data_AF-A0A1Q9K251-F1
#
_entry.id   AF-A0A1Q9K251-F1
#
_cell.length_a   1.000
_cell.length_b   1.000
_cell.length_c   1.000
_cell.angle_alpha   90.00
_cell.angle_beta   90.00
_cell.angle_gamma   90.00
#
_symmetry.space_group_name_H-M   'P 1'
#
loop_
_entity.id
_entity.type
_entity.pdbx_description
1 polymer ?
#
loop_
_entity_poly.entity_id
_entity_poly.type
_entity_poly.pdbx_seq_one_letter_code
_entity_poly.pdbx_strand_id
1 'polypeptide(L)' 'MCSNEVVIEKLRSHGLRITNQRRILIDIILEHDCASCKEIYYLASKKDPSIGIATVYRMMRTLEEYGIITRNSMYQVEL' A
#
# COMPACT_ATOMS: atom_id res chain seq x y z
N MET A 1 5.65 0.90 -14.83
CA MET A 1 4.56 0.48 -13.92
C MET A 1 4.82 -0.95 -13.50
N CYS A 2 4.87 -1.23 -12.20
CA CYS A 2 4.97 -2.58 -11.69
C CYS A 2 3.58 -3.23 -11.81
N SER A 3 3.46 -4.40 -12.43
CA SER A 3 2.18 -5.10 -12.50
C SER A 3 1.76 -5.57 -11.10
N ASN A 4 0.45 -5.56 -10.84
CA ASN A 4 -0.15 -6.04 -9.59
C ASN A 4 0.32 -7.47 -9.23
N GLU A 5 0.48 -8.32 -10.24
CA GLU A 5 1.01 -9.68 -10.11
C GLU A 5 2.43 -9.72 -9.52
N VAL A 6 3.30 -8.79 -9.91
CA VAL A 6 4.68 -8.73 -9.40
C VAL A 6 4.69 -8.39 -7.91
N VAL A 7 3.85 -7.45 -7.48
CA VAL A 7 3.71 -7.10 -6.05
C VAL A 7 3.16 -8.28 -5.26
N ILE A 8 2.15 -8.97 -5.79
CA ILE A 8 1.55 -10.16 -5.17
C ILE A 8 2.57 -11.29 -5.03
N GLU A 9 3.34 -11.58 -6.08
CA GLU A 9 4.39 -12.60 -6.04
C GLU A 9 5.48 -12.24 -5.02
N LYS A 10 5.89 -10.97 -4.96
CA LYS A 10 6.87 -10.53 -3.96
C LYS A 10 6.31 -10.68 -2.54
N LEU A 11 5.03 -10.42 -2.30
CA LEU A 11 4.42 -10.69 -0.98
C LEU A 11 4.37 -12.19 -0.67
N ARG A 12 4.03 -13.03 -1.65
CA ARG A 12 4.03 -14.50 -1.50
C ARG A 12 5.42 -15.04 -1.19
N SER A 13 6.46 -14.55 -1.85
CA SER A 13 7.84 -14.98 -1.61
C SER A 13 8.31 -14.67 -0.19
N HIS A 14 7.70 -13.69 0.47
CA HIS A 14 7.93 -13.36 1.89
C HIS A 14 6.97 -14.10 2.85
N GLY A 15 6.27 -15.14 2.37
CA GLY A 15 5.38 -15.98 3.19
C GLY A 15 4.05 -15.33 3.56
N LEU A 16 3.68 -14.21 2.94
CA LEU A 16 2.44 -13.52 3.26
C LEU A 16 1.24 -14.12 2.52
N ARG A 17 0.19 -14.45 3.28
CA ARG A 17 -1.12 -14.80 2.73
C ARG A 17 -1.74 -13.64 1.96
N ILE A 18 -2.14 -13.84 0.71
CA ILE A 18 -2.78 -12.80 -0.10
C ILE A 18 -4.29 -12.77 0.20
N THR A 19 -4.67 -11.98 1.20
CA THR A 19 -6.07 -11.73 1.58
C THR A 19 -6.73 -10.73 0.63
N ASN A 20 -8.08 -10.68 0.64
CA ASN A 20 -8.82 -9.69 -0.15
C ASN A 20 -8.45 -8.25 0.22
N GLN A 21 -8.27 -7.94 1.51
CA GLN A 21 -7.81 -6.62 1.96
C GLN A 21 -6.45 -6.24 1.37
N ARG A 22 -5.51 -7.20 1.30
CA ARG A 22 -4.19 -6.95 0.67
C ARG A 22 -4.32 -6.66 -0.82
N ARG A 23 -5.17 -7.40 -1.54
CA ARG A 23 -5.45 -7.14 -2.96
C ARG A 23 -6.01 -5.74 -3.17
N ILE A 24 -7.06 -5.39 -2.44
CA ILE A 24 -7.69 -4.05 -2.50
C ILE A 24 -6.66 -2.94 -2.27
N LEU A 25 -5.80 -3.09 -1.26
CA LEU A 25 -4.79 -2.08 -0.96
C LEU A 25 -3.72 -1.97 -2.06
N ILE A 26 -3.27 -3.09 -2.62
CA ILE A 26 -2.30 -3.10 -3.73
C ILE A 26 -2.91 -2.46 -4.98
N ASP A 27 -4.15 -2.82 -5.32
CA ASP A 27 -4.88 -2.24 -6.44
C ASP A 27 -4.93 -0.71 -6.30
N ILE A 28 -5.33 -0.22 -5.12
CA ILE A 28 -5.42 1.23 -4.86
C ILE A 28 -4.05 1.91 -5.00
N ILE A 29 -2.99 1.33 -4.44
CA ILE A 29 -1.63 1.91 -4.49
C ILE A 29 -1.09 1.96 -5.92
N LEU A 30 -1.46 1.02 -6.78
CA LEU A 30 -0.98 0.96 -8.17
C LEU A 30 -1.86 1.77 -9.14
N GLU A 31 -3.15 1.88 -8.87
CA GLU A 31 -4.12 2.59 -9.72
C GLU A 31 -4.16 4.10 -9.44
N HIS A 32 -3.85 4.51 -8.21
CA HIS A 32 -3.97 5.89 -7.77
C HIS A 32 -2.63 6.46 -7.30
N ASP A 33 -2.35 7.70 -7.68
CA ASP A 33 -1.21 8.46 -7.16
C ASP A 33 -1.55 9.04 -5.77
N CYS A 34 -1.63 8.16 -4.76
CA CYS A 34 -1.97 8.55 -3.40
C CYS A 34 -0.81 9.27 -2.72
N ALA A 35 -1.04 10.50 -2.28
CA ALA A 35 -0.06 11.31 -1.55
C ALA A 35 0.04 10.91 -0.06
N SER A 36 -0.92 10.16 0.47
CA SER A 36 -0.93 9.79 1.89
C SER A 36 -1.65 8.48 2.22
N CYS A 37 -1.32 7.90 3.38
CA CYS A 37 -2.05 6.75 3.94
C CYS A 37 -3.53 7.06 4.21
N LYS A 38 -3.90 8.34 4.43
CA LYS A 38 -5.30 8.73 4.64
C LYS A 38 -6.12 8.62 3.35
N GLU A 39 -5.52 8.95 2.21
CA GLU A 39 -6.16 8.78 0.89
C GLU A 39 -6.36 7.30 0.56
N ILE A 40 -5.32 6.49 0.79
CA ILE A 40 -5.42 5.03 0.61
C ILE A 40 -6.55 4.47 1.48
N TYR A 41 -6.62 4.89 2.74
CA TYR A 41 -7.71 4.50 3.64
C TYR A 41 -9.09 4.93 3.12
N TYR A 42 -9.24 6.18 2.68
CA TYR A 42 -10.52 6.70 2.17
C TYR A 42 -11.02 5.90 0.96
N LEU A 43 -10.13 5.50 0.06
CA LEU A 43 -10.48 4.67 -1.09
C LEU A 43 -10.76 3.22 -0.68
N ALA A 44 -9.94 2.67 0.22
CA ALA A 44 -10.06 1.29 0.68
C ALA A 44 -11.35 1.06 1.47
N SER A 45 -11.73 1.99 2.36
CA SER A 45 -12.94 1.87 3.19
C SER A 45 -14.23 1.92 2.38
N LYS A 46 -14.19 2.51 1.18
CA LYS A 46 -15.32 2.47 0.22
C LYS A 46 -15.45 1.11 -0.46
N LYS A 47 -14.34 0.42 -0.70
CA LYS A 47 -14.32 -0.94 -1.30
C LYS A 47 -14.59 -2.02 -0.25
N ASP A 48 -14.04 -1.87 0.96
CA ASP A 48 -14.21 -2.79 2.09
C ASP A 48 -14.22 -2.00 3.42
N PRO A 49 -15.40 -1.81 4.05
CA PRO A 49 -15.54 -1.09 5.32
C PRO A 49 -14.78 -1.70 6.51
N SER A 50 -14.34 -2.96 6.41
CA SER A 50 -13.53 -3.61 7.46
C SER A 50 -12.07 -3.14 7.46
N ILE A 51 -11.62 -2.46 6.40
CA ILE A 51 -10.27 -1.89 6.32
C ILE A 51 -10.21 -0.61 7.15
N GLY A 52 -9.66 -0.73 8.37
CA GLY A 52 -9.32 0.42 9.20
C GLY A 52 -7.99 1.07 8.80
N ILE A 53 -7.80 2.33 9.20
CA ILE A 53 -6.57 3.09 8.97
C ILE A 53 -5.31 2.38 9.49
N ALA A 54 -5.41 1.65 10.61
CA ALA A 54 -4.29 0.86 11.15
C ALA A 54 -3.87 -0.28 10.22
N THR A 55 -4.80 -0.89 9.47
CA THR A 55 -4.50 -1.91 8.46
C THR A 55 -3.72 -1.31 7.30
N VAL A 56 -4.09 -0.09 6.86
CA VAL A 56 -3.34 0.64 5.83
C VAL A 56 -1.91 0.90 6.28
N TYR A 57 -1.71 1.45 7.47
CA TYR A 57 -0.35 1.71 7.98
C TYR A 57 0.50 0.44 8.10
N ARG A 58 -0.08 -0.66 8.61
CA ARG A 58 0.64 -1.96 8.67
C ARG A 58 1.01 -2.45 7.27
N MET A 59 0.12 -2.31 6.30
CA MET A 59 0.37 -2.72 4.92
C MET A 59 1.48 -1.86 4.29
N MET A 60 1.43 -0.54 4.43
CA MET A 60 2.45 0.36 3.90
C MET A 60 3.83 0.05 4.51
N ARG A 61 3.89 -0.16 5.83
CA ARG A 61 5.11 -0.59 6.52
C ARG A 61 5.63 -1.92 5.96
N THR A 62 4.75 -2.91 5.79
CA THR A 62 5.12 -4.22 5.24
C THR A 62 5.72 -4.10 3.83
N LEU A 63 5.11 -3.28 2.97
CA LEU A 63 5.59 -3.06 1.61
C LEU A 63 6.96 -2.34 1.61
N GLU A 64 7.17 -1.40 2.53
CA GLU A 64 8.44 -0.69 2.70
C GLU A 64 9.54 -1.62 3.23
N GLU A 65 9.25 -2.43 4.26
CA GLU A 65 10.16 -3.43 4.83
C GLU A 65 10.66 -4.45 3.80
N TYR A 66 9.82 -4.82 2.83
CA TYR A 66 10.19 -5.73 1.74
C TYR A 66 10.74 -5.02 0.49
N GLY A 67 10.99 -3.71 0.57
CA GLY A 67 11.50 -2.92 -0.56
C GLY A 67 10.60 -3.00 -1.79
N ILE A 68 9.29 -3.10 -1.58
CA ILE A 68 8.28 -3.06 -2.65
C ILE A 68 7.91 -1.61 -2.95
N ILE A 69 7.88 -0.76 -1.92
CA ILE A 69 7.69 0.68 -2.04
C ILE A 69 8.82 1.41 -1.32
N THR A 70 9.04 2.66 -1.70
CA THR A 70 9.94 3.58 -1.00
C THR A 70 9.16 4.83 -0.64
N ARG A 71 9.26 5.28 0.62
CA ARG A 71 8.66 6.54 1.02
C ARG A 71 9.53 7.70 0.52
N ASN A 72 8.99 8.53 -0.36
CA ASN A 72 9.66 9.76 -0.76
C ASN A 72 9.30 10.88 0.23
N SER A 73 10.13 11.09 1.25
CA SER A 73 9.92 12.13 2.25
C SER A 73 10.58 13.43 1.77
N MET A 74 9.91 14.17 0.88
CA MET A 74 10.47 15.42 0.37
C MET A 74 9.98 16.59 1.25
N TYR A 75 10.85 17.05 2.14
CA TYR A 75 10.75 18.38 2.74
C TYR A 75 12.03 19.12 2.36
N GLN A 76 11.92 20.11 1.48
CA GLN A 76 12.97 21.08 1.25
C GLN A 76 12.50 22.43 1.77
N VAL A 77 13.18 22.90 2.81
CA VAL A 77 13.08 24.28 3.29
C VAL A 77 14.35 24.96 2.84
N GLU A 78 14.25 25.77 1.80
CA GLU A 78 15.30 26.70 1.40
C GLU A 78 15.10 27.99 2.20
N LEU A 79 16.15 28.40 2.92
CA LEU A 79 16.27 29.74 3.51
C LEU A 79 16.96 30.66 2.51
#